data_AF-A0A926WC57-F1
#
_entry.id   AF-A0A926WC57-F1
#
_cell.length_a   1.000
_cell.length_b   1.000
_cell.length_c   1.000
_cell.angle_alpha   90.00
_cell.angle_beta   90.00
_cell.angle_gamma   90.00
#
_symmetry.space_group_name_H-M   'P 1'
#
loop_
_entity.id
_entity.type
_entity.pdbx_description
1 polymer ?
#
loop_
_entity_poly.entity_id
_entity_poly.type
_entity_poly.pdbx_seq_one_letter_code
_entity_poly.pdbx_strand_id
1 'polypeptide(L)'
;MTDTAQTIALLLETAAAQQKLAEAALEMARDLQRQTQEHQWVKLTEAALMLGSAFTAGKIGDDIKAGLFKYGRDYINTSNGVKPNYAVKVARLRKVYELEPEKRPTYPQPEPAQKEA
;
A
#
# COMPACT_ATOMS: atom_id res chain seq x y z
N MET A 1 -31.09 9.69 48.43
CA MET A 1 -31.27 8.53 47.51
C MET A 1 -30.80 8.83 46.08
N THR A 2 -29.96 9.84 45.86
CA THR A 2 -29.56 10.34 44.53
C THR A 2 -28.22 9.78 44.00
N ASP A 3 -27.52 8.98 44.80
CA ASP A 3 -26.12 8.59 44.55
C ASP A 3 -25.99 7.39 43.58
N THR A 4 -26.92 6.44 43.67
CA THR A 4 -26.90 5.22 42.84
C THR A 4 -27.20 5.51 41.38
N ALA A 5 -28.14 6.41 41.10
CA ALA A 5 -28.51 6.80 39.73
C ALA A 5 -27.37 7.56 39.02
N GLN A 6 -26.67 8.44 39.74
CA GLN A 6 -25.50 9.16 39.22
C GLN A 6 -24.34 8.20 38.95
N THR A 7 -24.12 7.25 39.86
CA THR A 7 -23.09 6.20 39.67
C THR A 7 -23.38 5.34 38.43
N ILE A 8 -24.64 4.94 38.21
CA ILE A 8 -25.04 4.16 37.03
C ILE A 8 -24.84 4.97 35.74
N ALA A 9 -25.22 6.26 35.73
CA ALA A 9 -25.01 7.12 34.56
C ALA A 9 -23.53 7.28 34.21
N LEU A 10 -22.66 7.48 35.23
CA LEU A 10 -21.22 7.58 35.05
C LEU A 10 -20.62 6.27 34.52
N LEU A 11 -21.08 5.12 35.01
CA LEU A 11 -20.63 3.81 34.52
C LEU A 11 -21.02 3.59 33.06
N LEU A 12 -22.23 4.00 32.65
CA LEU A 12 -22.69 3.91 31.27
C LEU A 12 -21.88 4.81 30.33
N GLU A 13 -21.59 6.04 30.76
CA GLU A 13 -20.76 6.97 29.99
C GLU A 13 -19.32 6.43 29.84
N THR A 14 -18.76 5.90 30.93
CA THR A 14 -17.42 5.29 30.91
C THR A 14 -17.38 4.06 30.00
N ALA A 15 -18.40 3.19 30.05
CA ALA A 15 -18.51 2.03 29.16
C ALA A 15 -18.61 2.45 27.68
N ALA A 16 -19.40 3.49 27.39
CA ALA A 16 -19.51 4.03 26.03
C ALA A 16 -18.18 4.63 25.53
N ALA A 17 -17.44 5.32 26.41
CA ALA A 17 -16.11 5.82 26.08
C ALA A 17 -15.11 4.68 25.82
N GLN A 18 -15.14 3.62 26.63
CA GLN A 18 -14.31 2.42 26.42
C GLN A 18 -14.62 1.73 25.10
N GLN A 19 -15.91 1.63 24.72
CA GLN A 19 -16.31 1.05 23.45
C GLN A 19 -15.76 1.86 22.26
N LYS A 20 -15.89 3.20 22.29
CA LYS A 20 -15.32 4.07 21.24
C LYS A 20 -13.80 3.93 21.14
N LEU A 21 -13.11 3.81 22.26
CA LEU A 21 -11.66 3.59 22.28
C LEU A 21 -11.29 2.23 21.67
N ALA A 22 -12.05 1.18 21.97
CA ALA A 22 -11.83 -0.14 21.39
C ALA A 22 -12.06 -0.15 19.87
N GLU A 23 -13.09 0.53 19.40
CA GLU A 23 -13.36 0.72 17.97
C GLU A 23 -12.22 1.46 17.27
N ALA A 24 -11.76 2.58 17.83
CA ALA A 24 -10.62 3.33 17.30
C ALA A 24 -9.32 2.51 17.31
N ALA A 25 -9.08 1.72 18.36
CA ALA A 25 -7.92 0.82 18.43
C ALA A 25 -7.96 -0.26 17.35
N LEU A 26 -9.13 -0.84 17.08
CA LEU A 26 -9.30 -1.81 15.99
C LEU A 26 -9.07 -1.18 14.61
N GLU A 27 -9.55 0.04 14.40
CA GLU A 27 -9.30 0.79 13.17
C GLU A 27 -7.81 1.05 12.97
N MET A 28 -7.10 1.52 14.00
CA MET A 28 -5.65 1.70 13.97
C MET A 28 -4.89 0.40 13.68
N ALA A 29 -5.31 -0.72 14.29
CA ALA A 29 -4.69 -2.02 14.04
C ALA A 29 -4.83 -2.47 12.58
N ARG A 30 -6.03 -2.28 12.00
CA ARG A 30 -6.29 -2.57 10.58
C ARG A 30 -5.46 -1.69 9.65
N ASP A 31 -5.32 -0.41 10.00
CA ASP A 31 -4.51 0.54 9.25
C ASP A 31 -3.02 0.18 9.28
N LEU A 32 -2.48 -0.19 10.44
CA LEU A 32 -1.10 -0.65 10.57
C LEU A 32 -0.85 -1.94 9.78
N GLN A 33 -1.80 -2.87 9.82
CA GLN A 33 -1.73 -4.10 9.02
C GLN A 33 -1.72 -3.78 7.51
N ARG A 34 -2.59 -2.87 7.05
CA ARG A 34 -2.62 -2.41 5.66
C ARG A 34 -1.29 -1.77 5.24
N GLN A 35 -0.77 -0.84 6.03
CA GLN A 35 0.53 -0.20 5.77
C GLN A 35 1.65 -1.23 5.66
N THR A 36 1.68 -2.20 6.57
CA THR A 36 2.67 -3.28 6.56
C THR A 36 2.61 -4.07 5.26
N GLN A 37 1.41 -4.45 4.80
CA GLN A 37 1.23 -5.17 3.54
C GLN A 37 1.65 -4.32 2.33
N GLU A 38 1.32 -3.03 2.30
CA GLU A 38 1.66 -2.15 1.17
C GLU A 38 3.18 -1.89 1.03
N HIS A 39 3.97 -2.15 2.08
CA HIS A 39 5.43 -2.07 2.07
C HIS A 39 6.14 -3.36 1.63
N GLN A 40 5.42 -4.47 1.49
CA GLN A 40 5.97 -5.74 1.00
C GLN A 40 6.13 -5.73 -0.52
N TRP A 41 7.04 -6.58 -1.01
CA TRP A 41 7.22 -6.82 -2.44
C TRP A 41 6.14 -7.79 -2.93
N VAL A 42 5.25 -7.31 -3.77
CA VAL A 42 4.15 -8.10 -4.34
C VAL A 42 4.23 -8.14 -5.86
N LYS A 43 3.65 -9.16 -6.49
CA LYS A 43 3.59 -9.27 -7.96
C LYS A 43 2.69 -8.18 -8.53
N LEU A 44 2.89 -7.81 -9.80
CA LEU A 44 2.08 -6.76 -10.46
C LEU A 44 0.58 -7.03 -10.45
N THR A 45 0.16 -8.30 -10.57
CA THR A 45 -1.25 -8.69 -10.51
C THR A 45 -1.86 -8.46 -9.14
N GLU A 46 -1.12 -8.78 -8.08
CA GLU A 46 -1.54 -8.57 -6.70
C GLU A 46 -1.54 -7.08 -6.36
N ALA A 47 -0.51 -6.34 -6.80
CA ALA A 47 -0.46 -4.89 -6.67
C ALA A 47 -1.66 -4.20 -7.33
N ALA A 48 -2.07 -4.66 -8.51
CA ALA A 48 -3.24 -4.14 -9.20
C ALA A 48 -4.53 -4.35 -8.38
N LEU A 49 -4.71 -5.54 -7.79
CA LEU A 49 -5.84 -5.84 -6.91
C LEU A 49 -5.85 -4.93 -5.67
N MET A 50 -4.69 -4.68 -5.06
CA MET A 50 -4.56 -3.83 -3.88
C MET A 50 -4.78 -2.33 -4.19
N LEU A 51 -4.42 -1.87 -5.40
CA LEU A 51 -4.66 -0.49 -5.83
C LEU A 51 -6.10 -0.23 -6.28
N GLY A 52 -6.81 -1.28 -6.71
CA GLY A 52 -8.21 -1.22 -7.14
C GLY A 52 -8.40 -1.36 -8.65
N SER A 53 -9.67 -1.43 -9.08
CA SER A 53 -10.08 -1.81 -10.44
C SER A 53 -9.61 -0.87 -11.55
N ALA A 54 -9.21 0.36 -11.23
CA ALA A 54 -8.63 1.29 -12.19
C ALA A 54 -7.20 0.92 -12.64
N PHE A 55 -6.55 -0.02 -11.93
CA PHE A 55 -5.18 -0.42 -12.20
C PHE A 55 -5.13 -1.85 -12.72
N THR A 56 -4.24 -2.09 -13.69
CA THR A 56 -3.97 -3.42 -14.23
C THR A 56 -2.48 -3.71 -14.15
N ALA A 57 -2.12 -5.00 -14.08
CA ALA A 57 -0.72 -5.42 -14.12
C ALA A 57 0.00 -4.93 -15.38
N GLY A 58 -0.70 -4.90 -16.52
CA GLY A 58 -0.18 -4.38 -17.79
C GLY A 58 0.16 -2.90 -17.68
N LYS A 59 -0.79 -2.08 -17.20
CA LYS A 59 -0.57 -0.64 -17.00
C LYS A 59 0.61 -0.37 -16.07
N ILE A 60 0.68 -1.06 -14.93
CA ILE A 60 1.80 -0.88 -13.97
C ILE A 60 3.13 -1.28 -14.63
N GLY A 61 3.14 -2.37 -15.40
CA GLY A 61 4.32 -2.80 -16.14
C GLY A 61 4.78 -1.78 -17.21
N ASP A 62 3.85 -1.15 -17.91
CA ASP A 62 4.16 -0.11 -18.90
C ASP A 62 4.63 1.17 -18.24
N ASP A 63 4.03 1.56 -17.10
CA ASP A 63 4.47 2.70 -16.30
C ASP A 63 5.90 2.46 -15.72
N ILE A 64 6.26 1.22 -15.39
CA ILE A 64 7.66 0.85 -15.05
C ILE A 64 8.57 1.07 -16.25
N LYS A 65 8.24 0.52 -17.43
CA LYS A 65 9.06 0.66 -18.64
C LYS A 65 9.21 2.13 -19.08
N ALA A 66 8.17 2.93 -18.85
CA ALA A 66 8.15 4.36 -19.14
C ALA A 66 9.02 5.19 -18.17
N GLY A 67 9.58 4.58 -17.12
CA GLY A 67 10.44 5.28 -16.19
C GLY A 67 9.74 5.90 -15.00
N LEU A 68 8.45 5.64 -14.74
CA LEU A 68 7.74 6.30 -13.64
C LEU A 68 8.17 5.81 -12.25
N PHE A 69 8.86 4.67 -12.19
CA PHE A 69 9.26 4.01 -10.97
C PHE A 69 10.77 3.80 -10.91
N LYS A 70 11.34 3.91 -9.71
CA LYS A 70 12.77 3.72 -9.47
C LYS A 70 13.09 2.27 -9.12
N TYR A 71 14.05 1.68 -9.84
CA TYR A 71 14.54 0.32 -9.58
C TYR A 71 15.15 0.20 -8.18
N GLY A 72 14.94 -0.96 -7.53
CA GLY A 72 15.40 -1.25 -6.17
C GLY A 72 14.60 -0.56 -5.05
N ARG A 73 13.95 0.57 -5.35
CA ARG A 73 13.11 1.31 -4.39
C ARG A 73 11.62 1.02 -4.55
N ASP A 74 11.12 1.11 -5.78
CA ASP A 74 9.70 1.05 -6.11
C ASP A 74 9.34 -0.27 -6.79
N TYR A 75 10.27 -0.83 -7.57
CA TYR A 75 10.15 -2.16 -8.19
C TYR A 75 11.49 -2.89 -8.20
N ILE A 76 11.43 -4.23 -8.30
CA ILE A 76 12.57 -5.12 -8.52
C ILE A 76 12.26 -6.09 -9.66
N ASN A 77 13.29 -6.56 -10.35
CA ASN A 77 13.17 -7.59 -11.36
C ASN A 77 13.27 -8.97 -10.69
N THR A 78 12.24 -9.79 -10.86
CA THR A 78 12.14 -11.17 -10.36
C THR A 78 12.13 -12.19 -11.50
N SER A 79 12.54 -11.76 -12.70
CA SER A 79 12.67 -12.61 -13.88
C SER A 79 13.80 -13.62 -13.72
N ASN A 80 13.61 -14.79 -14.33
CA ASN A 80 14.64 -15.80 -14.57
C ASN A 80 15.28 -15.69 -15.97
N GLY A 81 15.10 -14.57 -16.67
CA GLY A 81 15.75 -14.28 -17.96
C GLY A 81 14.91 -14.55 -19.22
N VAL A 82 13.72 -15.15 -19.10
CA VAL A 82 12.85 -15.45 -20.26
C VAL A 82 11.80 -14.37 -20.51
N LYS A 83 11.19 -13.84 -19.44
CA LYS A 83 10.19 -12.76 -19.52
C LYS A 83 10.37 -11.83 -18.32
N PRO A 84 10.41 -10.50 -18.50
CA PRO A 84 10.49 -9.58 -17.37
C PRO A 84 9.31 -9.82 -16.43
N ASN A 85 9.63 -10.11 -15.17
CA ASN A 85 8.68 -10.23 -14.09
C ASN A 85 9.09 -9.22 -13.04
N TYR A 86 8.14 -8.47 -12.51
CA TYR A 86 8.43 -7.40 -11.57
C TYR A 86 7.66 -7.64 -10.26
N ALA A 87 8.33 -7.34 -9.15
CA ALA A 87 7.67 -7.14 -7.88
C ALA A 87 7.77 -5.67 -7.48
N VAL A 88 6.73 -5.15 -6.84
CA VAL A 88 6.53 -3.74 -6.53
C VAL A 88 6.08 -3.56 -5.09
N LYS A 89 6.32 -2.37 -4.53
CA LYS A 89 5.70 -1.95 -3.27
C LYS A 89 4.48 -1.10 -3.55
N VAL A 90 3.30 -1.54 -3.10
CA VAL A 90 2.03 -0.85 -3.38
C VAL A 90 2.02 0.57 -2.83
N ALA A 91 2.60 0.80 -1.64
CA ALA A 91 2.73 2.14 -1.06
C ALA A 91 3.50 3.11 -1.97
N ARG A 92 4.48 2.60 -2.74
CA ARG A 92 5.25 3.42 -3.69
C ARG A 92 4.45 3.71 -4.95
N LEU A 93 3.71 2.73 -5.46
CA LEU A 93 2.83 2.93 -6.60
C LEU A 93 1.77 4.00 -6.29
N ARG A 94 1.08 3.87 -5.15
CA ARG A 94 0.06 4.81 -4.69
C ARG A 94 0.60 6.23 -4.63
N LYS A 95 1.76 6.43 -4.00
CA LYS A 95 2.42 7.74 -3.90
C LYS A 95 2.72 8.39 -5.26
N VAL A 96 3.08 7.61 -6.28
CA VAL A 96 3.34 8.15 -7.63
C VAL A 96 2.02 8.44 -8.35
N TYR A 97 1.01 7.59 -8.21
CA TYR A 97 -0.28 7.78 -8.87
C TYR A 97 -1.13 8.90 -8.27
N GLU A 98 -0.92 9.23 -6.99
CA GLU A 98 -1.50 10.40 -6.32
C GLU A 98 -0.98 11.73 -6.90
N LEU A 99 0.20 11.72 -7.54
CA LEU A 99 0.72 12.89 -8.24
C LEU A 99 -0.02 13.09 -9.56
N GLU A 100 -0.28 14.36 -9.87
CA GLU A 100 -0.69 14.80 -11.20
C GLU A 100 0.29 14.22 -12.24
N PRO A 101 -0.20 13.78 -13.42
CA PRO A 101 0.64 13.13 -14.44
C PRO A 101 1.93 13.88 -14.77
N GLU A 102 1.87 15.21 -14.83
CA GLU A 102 2.98 16.11 -15.17
C GLU A 102 4.07 16.18 -14.09
N LYS A 103 3.71 15.89 -12.83
CA LYS A 103 4.61 15.94 -11.67
C LYS A 103 5.23 14.59 -11.36
N ARG A 104 4.90 13.54 -12.12
CA ARG A 104 5.41 12.20 -11.88
C ARG A 104 6.90 12.15 -12.22
N PRO A 105 7.74 11.65 -11.31
CA PRO A 105 9.16 11.55 -11.57
C PRO A 105 9.42 10.54 -12.69
N THR A 106 10.40 10.84 -13.54
CA THR A 106 10.92 9.92 -14.54
C THR A 106 12.33 9.49 -14.15
N TYR A 107 12.61 8.20 -14.29
CA TYR A 107 13.86 7.57 -13.91
C TYR A 107 14.42 6.78 -15.10
N PRO A 108 15.75 6.86 -15.33
CA PRO A 108 16.41 5.98 -16.26
C PRO A 108 16.14 4.52 -15.91
N GLN A 109 15.80 3.72 -16.92
CA GLN A 109 15.61 2.30 -16.71
C GLN A 109 16.96 1.60 -16.53
N PRO A 110 17.07 0.65 -15.59
CA PRO A 110 18.24 -0.20 -15.51
C PRO A 110 18.38 -0.98 -16.82
N GLU A 111 19.61 -1.10 -17.32
CA GLU A 111 19.89 -1.95 -18.46
C GLU A 111 19.43 -3.38 -18.16
N PRO A 112 18.79 -4.08 -19.11
CA PRO A 112 18.47 -5.49 -18.93
C PRO A 112 19.77 -6.23 -18.59
N ALA A 113 19.74 -7.05 -17.53
CA ALA A 113 20.88 -7.85 -17.10
C ALA A 113 21.51 -8.51 -18.32
N GLN A 114 22.73 -8.08 -18.67
CA GLN A 114 23.46 -8.63 -19.79
C GLN A 114 23.61 -10.12 -19.55
N LYS A 115 23.24 -10.94 -20.54
CA LYS A 115 23.44 -12.38 -20.49
C LYS A 115 24.95 -12.61 -20.32
N GLU A 116 25.38 -13.15 -19.18
CA GLU A 116 26.65 -13.88 -19.17
C GLU A 116 26.45 -15.07 -20.13
N ALA A 117 27.19 -15.02 -21.24
CA ALA A 117 27.15 -15.97 -22.34
C ALA A 117 27.85 -17.28 -21.97
#